data_AF-A0A0G0AZS8-F1
#
_entry.id   AF-A0A0G0AZS8-F1
#
_cell.length_a   1.000
_cell.length_b   1.000
_cell.length_c   1.000
_cell.angle_alpha   90.00
_cell.angle_beta   90.00
_cell.angle_gamma   90.00
#
_symmetry.space_group_name_H-M   'P 1'
#
loop_
_entity.id
_entity.type
_entity.pdbx_description
1 polymer ?
#
loop_
_entity_poly.entity_id
_entity_poly.type
_entity_poly.pdbx_seq_one_letter_code
_entity_poly.pdbx_strand_id
1 'polypeptide(L)'
;MEKQEFSKKYIDKGFIDLVDNAAFRTIKDGCNCFGHNYKGYQRGAAKHVYEPDVLLWFPKINPDGLWDNSISSDGKIVIERCKDDIMRSEHLTNCFNDKRQKRIIFVRDKDQFGEFMYTFKGLYELDKNKSNSKDGLFWDRIATRVKTYPPLSVGLKS
;
A
#
# COMPACT_ATOMS: atom_id res chain seq x y z
N MET A 1 9.81 25.47 -12.06
CA MET A 1 10.29 24.35 -11.24
C MET A 1 9.44 23.15 -11.60
N GLU A 2 9.96 22.27 -12.44
CA GLU A 2 9.21 21.19 -13.09
C GLU A 2 8.60 20.24 -12.07
N LYS A 3 7.38 19.77 -12.34
CA LYS A 3 6.79 18.63 -11.65
C LYS A 3 7.72 17.45 -11.89
N GLN A 4 8.64 17.21 -10.97
CA GLN A 4 9.38 15.97 -10.92
C GLN A 4 8.31 14.87 -10.83
N GLU A 5 8.11 14.13 -11.91
CA GLU A 5 7.20 12.99 -11.91
C GLU A 5 7.86 11.92 -11.03
N PHE A 6 7.64 12.00 -9.72
CA PHE A 6 8.26 11.12 -8.72
C PHE A 6 8.06 9.63 -9.05
N SER A 7 6.95 9.31 -9.73
CA SER A 7 6.67 7.98 -10.25
C SER A 7 7.58 7.59 -11.42
N LYS A 8 7.90 8.52 -12.34
CA LYS A 8 8.71 8.28 -13.54
C LYS A 8 10.09 7.71 -13.19
N LYS A 9 10.75 8.24 -12.15
CA LYS A 9 12.03 7.71 -11.65
C LYS A 9 11.97 6.20 -11.41
N TYR A 10 10.93 5.73 -10.71
CA TYR A 10 10.80 4.32 -10.36
C TYR A 10 10.30 3.48 -11.54
N ILE A 11 9.42 4.04 -12.37
CA ILE A 11 8.97 3.41 -13.62
C ILE A 11 10.17 3.14 -14.55
N ASP A 12 11.01 4.15 -14.79
CA ASP A 12 12.21 4.03 -15.62
C ASP A 12 13.21 3.02 -15.02
N LYS A 13 13.31 2.98 -13.68
CA LYS A 13 14.13 1.99 -12.95
C LYS A 13 13.56 0.57 -13.07
N GLY A 14 12.27 0.42 -13.29
CA GLY A 14 11.56 -0.85 -13.42
C GLY A 14 11.20 -1.54 -12.10
N PHE A 15 11.58 -0.96 -10.95
CA PHE A 15 11.23 -1.47 -9.63
C PHE A 15 11.36 -0.40 -8.53
N ILE A 16 10.73 -0.69 -7.39
CA ILE A 16 10.95 -0.02 -6.11
C ILE A 16 11.51 -1.04 -5.12
N ASP A 17 12.58 -0.69 -4.42
CA ASP A 17 13.16 -1.49 -3.33
C ASP A 17 13.07 -0.72 -2.00
N LEU A 18 13.02 -1.44 -0.89
CA LEU A 18 13.06 -0.88 0.46
C LEU A 18 14.33 -0.05 0.69
N VAL A 19 15.45 -0.46 0.10
CA VAL A 19 16.72 0.30 0.19
C VAL A 19 16.67 1.66 -0.51
N ASP A 20 15.70 1.87 -1.40
CA ASP A 20 15.53 3.17 -2.09
C ASP A 20 14.93 4.24 -1.17
N ASN A 21 14.36 3.84 -0.02
CA ASN A 21 13.56 4.71 0.86
C ASN A 21 12.53 5.52 0.07
N ALA A 22 11.86 4.87 -0.89
CA ALA A 22 10.91 5.53 -1.76
C ALA A 22 9.74 6.10 -0.96
N ALA A 23 9.56 7.42 -1.01
CA ALA A 23 8.51 8.14 -0.31
C ALA A 23 7.82 9.12 -1.25
N PHE A 24 6.50 9.19 -1.17
CA PHE A 24 5.66 10.01 -2.05
C PHE A 24 4.84 11.01 -1.23
N ARG A 25 4.67 12.23 -1.74
CA ARG A 25 3.80 13.23 -1.09
C ARG A 25 2.32 12.89 -1.23
N THR A 26 1.95 12.14 -2.27
CA THR A 26 0.54 11.84 -2.55
C THR A 26 0.33 10.37 -2.91
N ILE A 27 -0.87 9.86 -2.59
CA ILE A 27 -1.28 8.47 -2.90
C ILE A 27 -1.22 8.20 -4.41
N LYS A 28 -1.64 9.18 -5.23
CA LYS A 28 -1.65 9.00 -6.69
C LYS A 28 -0.24 8.73 -7.24
N ASP A 29 0.81 9.31 -6.68
CA ASP A 29 2.16 9.15 -7.20
C ASP A 29 2.67 7.74 -6.90
N GLY A 30 2.29 7.17 -5.75
CA GLY A 30 2.48 5.75 -5.45
C GLY A 30 1.70 4.86 -6.40
N CYS A 31 0.41 5.14 -6.63
CA CYS A 31 -0.43 4.38 -7.57
C CYS A 31 0.13 4.40 -9.00
N ASN A 32 0.61 5.55 -9.47
CA ASN A 32 1.09 5.72 -10.84
C ASN A 32 2.37 4.92 -11.12
N CYS A 33 3.10 4.47 -10.09
CA CYS A 33 4.21 3.52 -10.24
C CYS A 33 3.75 2.12 -10.71
N PHE A 34 2.45 1.83 -10.62
CA PHE A 34 1.89 0.50 -10.86
C PHE A 34 0.80 0.51 -11.93
N GLY A 35 0.98 1.32 -12.98
CA GLY A 35 0.12 1.32 -14.16
C GLY A 35 -1.03 2.32 -14.16
N HIS A 36 -1.26 3.04 -13.07
CA HIS A 36 -2.29 4.08 -13.02
C HIS A 36 -1.84 5.36 -13.72
N ASN A 37 -2.81 6.17 -14.14
CA ASN A 37 -2.60 7.52 -14.67
C ASN A 37 -3.46 8.55 -13.91
N TYR A 38 -3.46 8.48 -12.58
CA TYR A 38 -4.30 9.31 -11.74
C TYR A 38 -3.81 10.76 -11.71
N LYS A 39 -4.71 11.71 -12.00
CA LYS A 39 -4.49 13.14 -11.78
C LYS A 39 -4.69 13.53 -10.30
N GLY A 40 -5.55 12.79 -9.59
CA GLY A 40 -5.83 12.89 -8.15
C GLY A 40 -6.41 11.58 -7.63
N TYR A 41 -6.09 11.22 -6.38
CA TYR A 41 -6.61 10.02 -5.71
C TYR A 41 -6.47 10.17 -4.19
N GLN A 42 -7.55 9.94 -3.45
CA GLN A 42 -7.59 10.15 -1.99
C GLN A 42 -8.07 8.92 -1.20
N ARG A 43 -8.43 7.83 -1.87
CA ARG A 43 -8.81 6.58 -1.19
C ARG A 43 -7.56 5.90 -0.62
N GLY A 44 -7.70 5.24 0.54
CA GLY A 44 -6.60 4.58 1.23
C GLY A 44 -6.10 3.27 0.58
N ALA A 45 -6.74 2.81 -0.49
CA ALA A 45 -6.32 1.63 -1.24
C ALA A 45 -6.71 1.75 -2.72
N ALA A 46 -5.94 1.12 -3.60
CA ALA A 46 -6.21 0.99 -5.04
C ALA A 46 -5.89 -0.43 -5.51
N LYS A 47 -6.59 -0.91 -6.54
CA LYS A 47 -6.23 -2.20 -7.18
C LYS A 47 -4.93 -2.04 -7.96
N HIS A 48 -4.09 -3.06 -7.99
CA HIS A 48 -2.97 -3.10 -8.93
C HIS A 48 -3.50 -3.28 -10.37
N VAL A 49 -2.92 -2.57 -11.35
CA VAL A 49 -3.43 -2.61 -12.74
C VAL A 49 -3.10 -3.93 -13.42
N TYR A 50 -1.92 -4.48 -13.16
CA TYR A 50 -1.39 -5.66 -13.86
C TYR A 50 -1.44 -6.97 -13.05
N GLU A 51 -1.66 -6.90 -11.73
CA GLU A 51 -1.51 -8.04 -10.81
C GLU A 51 -2.82 -8.19 -10.01
N PRO A 52 -3.76 -9.03 -10.45
CA PRO A 52 -5.13 -9.03 -9.93
C PRO A 52 -5.25 -9.53 -8.48
N ASP A 53 -4.22 -10.20 -7.96
CA ASP A 53 -4.08 -10.65 -6.56
C ASP A 53 -3.42 -9.61 -5.65
N VAL A 54 -3.05 -8.43 -6.18
CA VAL A 54 -2.35 -7.38 -5.44
C VAL A 54 -3.21 -6.12 -5.26
N LEU A 55 -3.20 -5.60 -4.04
CA LEU A 55 -3.78 -4.30 -3.68
C LEU A 55 -2.65 -3.32 -3.30
N LEU A 56 -2.74 -2.08 -3.77
CA LEU A 56 -1.94 -0.98 -3.26
C LEU A 56 -2.63 -0.44 -2.00
N TRP A 57 -1.94 -0.42 -0.88
CA TRP A 57 -2.50 0.01 0.40
C TRP A 57 -1.69 1.13 1.02
N PHE A 58 -2.38 2.18 1.47
CA PHE A 58 -1.81 3.41 1.99
C PHE A 58 -2.28 3.63 3.45
N PRO A 59 -1.90 2.74 4.39
CA PRO A 59 -2.37 2.80 5.76
C PRO A 59 -1.86 4.03 6.49
N LYS A 60 -2.72 4.59 7.35
CA LYS A 60 -2.30 5.54 8.38
C LYS A 60 -1.97 4.74 9.64
N ILE A 61 -0.78 4.96 10.20
CA ILE A 61 -0.44 4.50 11.54
C ILE A 61 -0.94 5.59 12.48
N ASN A 62 -2.16 5.41 12.98
CA ASN A 62 -2.80 6.38 13.86
C ASN A 62 -3.59 5.66 14.94
N PRO A 63 -3.10 5.63 16.19
CA PRO A 63 -3.78 4.95 17.28
C PRO A 63 -5.09 5.66 17.64
N ASP A 64 -5.33 6.90 17.24
CA ASP A 64 -6.55 7.65 17.59
C ASP A 64 -7.71 7.42 16.59
N GLY A 65 -7.45 6.78 15.45
CA GLY A 65 -8.46 6.46 14.45
C GLY A 65 -9.37 5.29 14.85
N LEU A 66 -10.42 5.06 14.05
CA LEU A 66 -11.19 3.80 14.09
C LEU A 66 -10.32 2.58 13.75
N TRP A 67 -9.31 2.79 12.90
CA TRP A 67 -8.34 1.78 12.51
C TRP A 67 -7.03 2.02 13.26
N ASP A 68 -6.70 1.11 14.16
CA ASP A 68 -5.46 1.06 14.93
C ASP A 68 -4.43 0.22 14.17
N ASN A 69 -3.96 0.75 13.04
CA ASN A 69 -2.94 0.07 12.25
C ASN A 69 -1.57 0.28 12.88
N SER A 70 -0.75 -0.76 12.87
CA SER A 70 0.64 -0.69 13.35
C SER A 70 1.60 -1.44 12.42
N ILE A 71 2.88 -1.13 12.52
CA ILE A 71 3.96 -1.84 11.86
C ILE A 71 5.02 -2.17 12.92
N SER A 72 5.48 -3.42 12.91
CA SER A 72 6.58 -3.90 13.75
C SER A 72 7.87 -3.10 13.54
N SER A 73 8.75 -3.06 14.53
CA SER A 73 9.99 -2.28 14.49
C SER A 73 10.95 -2.71 13.37
N ASP A 74 10.98 -3.99 13.01
CA ASP A 74 11.77 -4.52 11.87
C ASP A 74 11.04 -4.40 10.52
N GLY A 75 9.81 -3.88 10.56
CA GLY A 75 8.93 -3.69 9.41
C GLY A 75 8.51 -4.98 8.73
N LYS A 76 8.63 -6.15 9.36
CA LYS A 76 8.23 -7.42 8.72
C LYS A 76 6.76 -7.71 8.85
N ILE A 77 6.10 -7.17 9.87
CA ILE A 77 4.69 -7.40 10.16
C ILE A 77 3.96 -6.06 10.18
N VAL A 78 2.85 -5.97 9.45
CA VAL A 78 1.85 -4.90 9.55
C VAL A 78 0.56 -5.49 10.11
N ILE A 79 -0.03 -4.83 11.11
CA ILE A 79 -1.28 -5.24 11.74
C ILE A 79 -2.36 -4.22 11.35
N GLU A 80 -3.47 -4.72 10.80
CA GLU A 80 -4.67 -3.93 10.48
C GLU A 80 -5.80 -4.30 11.45
N ARG A 81 -6.16 -3.38 12.33
CA ARG A 81 -7.16 -3.63 13.38
C ARG A 81 -8.21 -2.52 13.41
N CYS A 82 -9.47 -2.88 13.23
CA CYS A 82 -10.58 -1.97 13.53
C CYS A 82 -10.93 -2.05 15.03
N LYS A 83 -11.14 -0.91 15.69
CA LYS A 83 -11.53 -0.86 17.10
C LYS A 83 -12.98 -1.29 17.33
N ASP A 84 -13.83 -1.15 16.31
CA ASP A 84 -15.19 -1.67 16.34
C ASP A 84 -15.20 -3.17 16.04
N ASP A 85 -15.77 -3.97 16.94
CA ASP A 85 -15.71 -5.43 16.90
C ASP A 85 -16.53 -6.03 15.74
N ILE A 86 -17.67 -5.42 15.41
CA ILE A 86 -18.55 -5.89 14.33
C ILE A 86 -17.85 -5.61 12.99
N MET A 87 -17.43 -4.37 12.77
CA MET A 87 -16.70 -3.97 11.57
C MET A 87 -15.39 -4.75 11.42
N ARG A 88 -14.68 -5.05 12.53
CA ARG A 88 -13.47 -5.88 12.49
C ARG A 88 -13.76 -7.29 12.00
N SER A 89 -14.83 -7.90 12.50
CA SER A 89 -15.22 -9.27 12.13
C SER A 89 -15.70 -9.37 10.68
N GLU A 90 -16.48 -8.38 10.23
CA GLU A 90 -16.90 -8.26 8.82
C GLU A 90 -15.68 -8.04 7.90
N HIS A 91 -14.77 -7.14 8.28
CA HIS A 91 -13.56 -6.86 7.50
C HIS A 91 -12.62 -8.07 7.41
N LEU A 92 -12.44 -8.81 8.50
CA LEU A 92 -11.69 -10.08 8.52
C LEU A 92 -12.27 -11.06 7.49
N THR A 93 -13.60 -11.27 7.54
CA THR A 93 -14.31 -12.17 6.64
C THR A 93 -14.16 -11.73 5.18
N ASN A 94 -14.32 -10.43 4.91
CA ASN A 94 -14.14 -9.87 3.58
C ASN A 94 -12.72 -10.07 3.05
N CYS A 95 -11.70 -9.82 3.88
CA CYS A 95 -10.30 -10.01 3.50
C CYS A 95 -9.96 -11.49 3.28
N PHE A 96 -10.53 -12.41 4.05
CA PHE A 96 -10.29 -13.85 3.88
C PHE A 96 -10.86 -14.38 2.56
N ASN A 97 -11.98 -13.79 2.11
CA ASN A 97 -12.67 -14.15 0.87
C ASN A 97 -12.21 -13.36 -0.36
N ASP A 98 -11.46 -12.27 -0.18
CA ASP A 98 -10.92 -11.50 -1.29
C ASP A 98 -9.88 -12.33 -2.07
N LYS A 99 -9.81 -12.20 -3.40
CA LYS A 99 -8.73 -12.83 -4.17
C LYS A 99 -7.40 -12.07 -4.01
N ARG A 100 -7.44 -10.82 -3.55
CA ARG A 100 -6.28 -9.95 -3.35
C ARG A 100 -5.66 -10.18 -1.99
N GLN A 101 -4.92 -11.29 -1.88
CA GLN A 101 -4.26 -11.70 -0.65
C GLN A 101 -2.90 -11.02 -0.42
N LYS A 102 -2.43 -10.23 -1.40
CA LYS A 102 -1.17 -9.48 -1.31
C LYS A 102 -1.40 -7.98 -1.32
N ARG A 103 -0.54 -7.26 -0.59
CA ARG A 103 -0.57 -5.81 -0.49
C ARG A 103 0.81 -5.21 -0.71
N ILE A 104 0.92 -4.26 -1.64
CA ILE A 104 2.06 -3.33 -1.69
C ILE A 104 1.74 -2.20 -0.72
N ILE A 105 2.55 -2.04 0.31
CA ILE A 105 2.25 -1.13 1.42
C ILE A 105 3.09 0.14 1.34
N PHE A 106 2.40 1.28 1.40
CA PHE A 106 2.97 2.62 1.56
C PHE A 106 2.43 3.26 2.85
N VAL A 107 3.21 3.17 3.92
CA VAL A 107 2.80 3.72 5.22
C VAL A 107 2.78 5.23 5.16
N ARG A 108 1.69 5.83 5.63
CA ARG A 108 1.60 7.28 5.83
C ARG A 108 2.20 7.66 7.18
N ASP A 109 3.39 8.24 7.17
CA ASP A 109 4.12 8.74 8.35
C ASP A 109 4.60 10.17 8.14
N LYS A 110 5.09 10.81 9.21
CA LYS A 110 5.76 12.12 9.13
C LYS A 110 7.24 11.90 8.87
N ASP A 111 7.81 12.66 7.95
CA ASP A 111 9.25 12.72 7.76
C ASP A 111 9.96 13.53 8.86
N GLN A 112 11.28 13.68 8.75
CA GLN A 112 12.10 14.44 9.70
C GLN A 112 11.74 15.93 9.80
N PHE A 113 11.01 16.48 8.82
CA PHE A 113 10.55 17.87 8.79
C PHE A 113 9.07 18.00 9.21
N GLY A 114 8.43 16.88 9.57
CA GLY A 114 7.02 16.85 9.98
C GLY A 114 6.03 16.80 8.81
N GLU A 115 6.47 16.67 7.57
CA GLU A 115 5.61 16.52 6.40
C GLU A 115 5.09 15.10 6.28
N PHE A 116 3.81 14.94 5.94
CA PHE A 116 3.25 13.60 5.71
C PHE A 116 3.72 13.03 4.38
N MET A 117 4.32 11.85 4.43
CA MET A 117 4.80 11.09 3.30
C MET A 117 4.18 9.70 3.27
N TYR A 118 4.14 9.09 2.09
CA TYR A 118 3.73 7.71 1.86
C TYR A 118 4.97 6.89 1.51
N THR A 119 5.53 6.22 2.52
CA THR A 119 6.82 5.53 2.43
C THR A 119 6.62 4.06 2.10
N PHE A 120 7.25 3.58 1.04
CA PHE A 120 7.22 2.17 0.64
C PHE A 120 7.80 1.27 1.73
N LYS A 121 7.09 0.19 2.07
CA LYS A 121 7.52 -0.78 3.10
C LYS A 121 7.67 -2.21 2.58
N GLY A 122 7.35 -2.49 1.32
CA GLY A 122 7.45 -3.83 0.71
C GLY A 122 6.13 -4.38 0.19
N LEU A 123 6.20 -5.63 -0.25
CA LEU A 123 5.07 -6.49 -0.59
C LEU A 123 4.79 -7.43 0.58
N TYR A 124 3.54 -7.49 0.99
CA TYR A 124 3.08 -8.27 2.12
C TYR A 124 1.98 -9.24 1.69
N GLU A 125 1.85 -10.34 2.41
CA GLU A 125 0.80 -11.33 2.23
C GLU A 125 0.00 -11.52 3.52
N LEU A 126 -1.30 -11.78 3.39
CA LEU A 126 -2.17 -12.03 4.52
C LEU A 126 -1.81 -13.35 5.22
N ASP A 127 -1.42 -13.29 6.49
CA ASP A 127 -1.28 -14.48 7.33
C ASP A 127 -2.63 -14.82 7.96
N LYS A 128 -3.36 -15.74 7.32
CA LYS A 128 -4.67 -16.21 7.81
C LYS A 128 -4.60 -16.98 9.12
N ASN A 129 -3.45 -17.54 9.47
CA ASN A 129 -3.29 -18.30 10.71
C ASN A 129 -3.13 -17.37 11.91
N LYS A 130 -2.43 -16.24 11.74
CA LYS A 130 -2.31 -15.20 12.77
C LYS A 130 -3.55 -14.29 12.84
N SER A 131 -4.19 -14.05 11.71
CA SER A 131 -5.32 -13.14 11.59
C SER A 131 -6.57 -13.69 12.28
N ASN A 132 -7.22 -12.87 13.10
CA ASN A 132 -8.39 -13.27 13.87
C ASN A 132 -9.28 -12.08 14.26
N SER A 133 -10.49 -12.36 14.74
CA SER A 133 -11.49 -11.33 15.08
C SER A 133 -11.16 -10.52 16.34
N LYS A 134 -10.15 -10.92 17.12
CA LYS A 134 -9.68 -10.17 18.30
C LYS A 134 -8.55 -9.21 17.95
N ASP A 135 -7.55 -9.70 17.22
CA ASP A 135 -6.29 -8.98 17.00
C ASP A 135 -6.22 -8.29 15.63
N GLY A 136 -7.11 -8.64 14.70
CA GLY A 136 -7.18 -8.07 13.36
C GLY A 136 -6.46 -8.92 12.31
N LEU A 137 -6.07 -8.28 11.22
CA LEU A 137 -5.38 -8.91 10.09
C LEU A 137 -3.86 -8.70 10.22
N PHE A 138 -3.11 -9.77 10.06
CA PHE A 138 -1.64 -9.77 10.06
C PHE A 138 -1.14 -9.90 8.63
N TRP A 139 -0.27 -8.97 8.24
CA TRP A 139 0.35 -8.94 6.93
C TRP A 139 1.85 -9.15 7.12
N ASP A 140 2.39 -10.26 6.59
CA ASP A 140 3.81 -10.59 6.66
C ASP A 140 4.53 -10.13 5.38
N ARG A 141 5.69 -9.49 5.52
CA ARG A 141 6.48 -9.01 4.39
C ARG A 141 7.13 -10.20 3.67
N ILE A 142 6.76 -10.39 2.41
CA ILE A 142 7.29 -11.47 1.56
C ILE A 142 8.33 -10.97 0.56
N ALA A 143 8.36 -9.67 0.24
CA ALA A 143 9.41 -9.09 -0.58
C ALA A 143 9.73 -7.64 -0.21
N THR A 144 11.00 -7.26 -0.36
CA THR A 144 11.48 -5.88 -0.20
C THR A 144 11.54 -5.13 -1.53
N ARG A 145 11.32 -5.82 -2.66
CA ARG A 145 11.36 -5.24 -4.00
C ARG A 145 10.10 -5.62 -4.77
N VAL A 146 9.54 -4.66 -5.50
CA VAL A 146 8.39 -4.87 -6.39
C VAL A 146 8.66 -4.25 -7.75
N LYS A 147 8.17 -4.90 -8.81
CA LYS A 147 8.25 -4.37 -10.18
C LYS A 147 7.32 -3.17 -10.32
N THR A 148 7.76 -2.16 -11.08
CA THR A 148 6.91 -1.02 -11.47
C THR A 148 6.49 -1.15 -12.91
N TYR A 149 5.43 -0.42 -13.27
CA TYR A 149 4.80 -0.51 -14.57
C TYR A 149 4.48 0.89 -15.10
N PRO A 150 4.75 1.16 -16.38
CA PRO A 150 4.29 2.39 -17.00
C PRO A 150 2.75 2.45 -16.98
N PRO A 151 2.15 3.64 -17.06
CA PRO A 151 0.71 3.77 -17.17
C PRO A 151 0.17 2.89 -18.30
N LEU A 152 -0.94 2.21 -18.06
CA LEU A 152 -1.61 1.43 -19.11
C LEU A 152 -1.94 2.40 -20.26
N SER A 153 -1.28 2.21 -21.41
CA SER A 153 -1.62 2.96 -22.61
C SER A 153 -3.06 2.63 -22.94
N VAL A 154 -3.97 3.61 -22.78
CA VAL A 154 -5.29 3.51 -23.38
C VAL A 154 -5.03 3.41 -24.87
N GLY A 155 -5.17 2.21 -25.44
CA GLY A 155 -5.02 2.03 -26.87
C GLY A 155 -5.86 3.10 -27.54
N LEU A 156 -5.20 3.93 -28.36
CA LEU A 156 -5.90 4.63 -29.42
C LEU A 156 -6.65 3.53 -30.15
N LYS A 157 -7.97 3.48 -29.95
CA LYS A 157 -8.84 2.74 -30.85
C LYS A 157 -8.66 3.43 -32.20
N SER A 158 -7.81 2.85 -33.03
CA SER A 158 -7.81 3.08 -34.48
C SER A 158 -9.17 2.70 -35.04
#